data_AF-X0UGG4-F1
#
_entry.id   AF-X0UGG4-F1
#
_cell.length_a   1.000
_cell.length_b   1.000
_cell.length_c   1.000
_cell.angle_alpha   90.00
_cell.angle_beta   90.00
_cell.angle_gamma   90.00
#
_symmetry.space_group_name_H-M   'P 1'
#
loop_
_entity.id
_entity.type
_entity.pdbx_description
1 polymer ?
#
loop_
_entity_poly.entity_id
_entity_poly.type
_entity_poly.pdbx_seq_one_letter_code
_entity_poly.pdbx_strand_id
1 'polypeptide(L)'
;MIVTVLGSGANGGVPQWDCCCPNCSRARENPELRRTRSSVAVSLDGGQHVLIDATPDLKFQLEGVGLTPKPEEAEHGRQSRIDTVLITHGHGDHTVGIAEFSTGKSFEIPVHGPPDLMRFLFGSDDQSSFFGDLGRLARDYVVPHDLREGERLDLLDGLRVTGFEIDHTDGMEDGSCFPSSTYGYELEADGRRFVYTPDLGLLTEELLERVEGSDLFILDATFWW
;
A
#
# COMPACT_ATOMS: atom_id res chain seq x y z
N MET A 1 -9.43 -14.64 6.22
CA MET A 1 -8.50 -13.51 6.02
C MET A 1 -7.10 -13.88 6.47
N ILE A 2 -6.12 -13.69 5.59
CA ILE A 2 -4.68 -13.89 5.78
C ILE A 2 -4.03 -12.53 5.55
N VAL A 3 -3.28 -12.02 6.54
CA VAL A 3 -2.53 -10.76 6.44
C VAL A 3 -1.05 -11.10 6.41
N THR A 4 -0.37 -10.70 5.34
CA THR A 4 1.06 -10.92 5.13
C THR A 4 1.79 -9.58 5.21
N VAL A 5 2.67 -9.42 6.19
CA VAL A 5 3.54 -8.24 6.29
C VAL A 5 4.68 -8.38 5.27
N LEU A 6 4.68 -7.53 4.25
CA LEU A 6 5.68 -7.52 3.19
C LEU A 6 6.92 -6.73 3.60
N GLY A 7 6.72 -5.67 4.38
CA GLY A 7 7.78 -4.88 4.98
C GLY A 7 7.28 -4.14 6.22
N SER A 8 8.23 -3.77 7.08
CA SER A 8 7.97 -3.17 8.41
C SER A 8 9.00 -2.12 8.79
N GLY A 9 9.81 -1.67 7.84
CA GLY A 9 10.67 -0.51 7.99
C GLY A 9 9.93 0.74 7.54
N ALA A 10 10.26 1.89 8.12
CA ALA A 10 9.83 3.19 7.61
C ALA A 10 10.49 3.51 6.25
N ASN A 11 10.40 4.76 5.79
CA ASN A 11 10.86 5.24 4.48
C ASN A 11 12.24 4.76 4.02
N GLY A 12 13.23 4.66 4.92
CA GLY A 12 14.58 4.21 4.56
C GLY A 12 14.72 2.68 4.42
N GLY A 13 13.78 1.91 4.95
CA GLY A 13 14.00 0.54 5.37
C GLY A 13 15.02 0.43 6.51
N VAL A 14 15.40 -0.79 6.87
CA VAL A 14 16.47 -1.08 7.82
C VAL A 14 17.38 -2.14 7.20
N PRO A 15 18.69 -1.89 7.00
CA PRO A 15 19.35 -0.60 7.15
C PRO A 15 18.90 0.40 6.08
N GLN A 16 18.85 1.68 6.45
CA GLN A 16 18.79 2.76 5.46
C GLN A 16 20.17 2.93 4.80
N TRP A 17 20.18 3.19 3.49
CA TRP A 17 21.37 3.12 2.64
C TRP A 17 22.52 4.03 3.11
N ASP A 18 22.21 5.25 3.57
CA ASP A 18 23.14 6.28 4.02
C ASP A 18 23.26 6.39 5.56
N CYS A 19 22.65 5.50 6.33
CA CYS A 19 22.60 5.59 7.79
C CYS A 19 23.59 4.66 8.49
N CYS A 20 24.40 5.17 9.43
CA CYS A 20 25.35 4.40 10.25
C CYS A 20 24.93 4.27 11.73
N CYS A 21 23.66 4.51 12.07
CA CYS A 21 23.18 4.35 13.44
C CYS A 21 23.37 2.89 13.93
N PRO A 22 23.34 2.62 15.26
CA PRO A 22 23.56 1.28 15.79
C PRO A 22 22.63 0.21 15.18
N ASN A 23 21.37 0.55 14.91
CA ASN A 23 20.41 -0.38 14.31
C ASN A 23 20.76 -0.72 12.86
N CYS A 24 21.09 0.28 12.04
CA CYS A 24 21.48 0.06 10.65
C CYS A 24 22.82 -0.68 10.56
N SER A 25 23.80 -0.34 11.39
CA SER A 25 25.09 -1.03 11.44
C SER A 25 24.93 -2.50 11.81
N ARG A 26 24.09 -2.82 12.82
CA ARG A 26 23.75 -4.21 13.17
C ARG A 26 23.01 -4.95 12.06
N ALA A 27 22.06 -4.30 11.37
CA ALA A 27 21.31 -4.93 10.28
C ALA A 27 22.14 -5.17 9.01
N ARG A 28 23.26 -4.46 8.84
CA ARG A 28 24.23 -4.79 7.79
C ARG A 28 24.93 -6.12 8.09
N GLU A 29 25.28 -6.35 9.35
CA GLU A 29 25.97 -7.56 9.83
C GLU A 29 25.03 -8.76 10.02
N ASN A 30 23.76 -8.53 10.38
CA ASN A 30 22.75 -9.57 10.56
C ASN A 30 21.54 -9.37 9.63
N PRO A 31 21.40 -10.19 8.56
CA PRO A 31 20.27 -10.13 7.64
C PRO A 31 18.89 -10.28 8.28
N GLU A 32 18.75 -10.97 9.41
CA GLU A 32 17.45 -11.16 10.09
C GLU A 32 16.90 -9.85 10.68
N LEU A 33 17.76 -8.84 10.87
CA LEU A 33 17.34 -7.53 11.36
C LEU A 33 16.90 -6.60 10.24
N ARG A 34 17.02 -7.02 8.98
CA ARG A 34 16.66 -6.20 7.83
C ARG A 34 15.16 -6.11 7.65
N ARG A 35 14.69 -4.94 7.25
CA ARG A 35 13.28 -4.63 6.99
C ARG A 35 13.19 -3.80 5.72
N THR A 36 12.37 -4.24 4.78
CA THR A 36 11.90 -3.45 3.63
C THR A 36 10.83 -2.45 4.09
N ARG A 37 10.50 -1.47 3.25
CA ARG A 37 9.50 -0.43 3.53
C ARG A 37 8.10 -0.98 3.82
N SER A 38 7.33 -0.24 4.60
CA SER A 38 6.02 -0.64 5.11
C SER A 38 5.05 -1.00 3.98
N SER A 39 4.53 -2.23 4.02
CA SER A 39 3.50 -2.71 3.10
C SER A 39 2.92 -4.03 3.60
N VAL A 40 1.65 -4.28 3.30
CA VAL A 40 0.95 -5.52 3.64
C VAL A 40 0.19 -6.05 2.44
N ALA A 41 0.03 -7.36 2.36
CA ALA A 41 -0.86 -8.03 1.42
C ALA A 41 -1.94 -8.79 2.19
N VAL A 42 -3.19 -8.69 1.73
CA VAL A 42 -4.35 -9.34 2.34
C VAL A 42 -4.99 -10.28 1.34
N SER A 43 -5.31 -11.49 1.78
CA SER A 43 -6.02 -12.49 0.97
C SER A 43 -7.07 -13.22 1.80
N LEU A 44 -8.09 -13.78 1.15
CA LEU A 44 -9.07 -14.64 1.83
C LEU A 44 -8.61 -16.09 1.92
N ASP A 45 -7.92 -16.58 0.89
CA ASP A 45 -7.57 -17.99 0.69
C ASP A 45 -6.10 -18.24 0.30
N GLY A 46 -5.31 -17.18 0.11
CA GLY A 46 -3.91 -17.24 -0.32
C GLY A 46 -3.71 -17.19 -1.84
N GLY A 47 -4.79 -17.15 -2.63
CA GLY A 47 -4.77 -17.07 -4.09
C GLY A 47 -4.45 -15.66 -4.59
N GLN A 48 -5.48 -14.82 -4.70
CA GLN A 48 -5.38 -13.40 -5.06
C GLN A 48 -5.22 -12.53 -3.81
N HIS A 49 -4.54 -11.39 -3.98
CA HIS A 49 -4.16 -10.51 -2.88
C HIS A 49 -4.53 -9.05 -3.19
N VAL A 50 -5.03 -8.37 -2.16
CA VAL A 50 -5.09 -6.91 -2.11
C VAL A 50 -3.78 -6.41 -1.49
N LEU A 51 -3.03 -5.60 -2.23
CA LEU A 51 -1.83 -4.94 -1.74
C LEU A 51 -2.19 -3.62 -1.10
N ILE A 52 -1.64 -3.32 0.08
CA ILE A 52 -1.70 -1.98 0.68
C ILE A 52 -0.30 -1.39 0.65
N ASP A 53 -0.18 -0.26 -0.05
CA ASP A 53 1.04 0.47 -0.37
C ASP A 53 2.03 -0.28 -1.27
N ALA A 54 2.39 0.34 -2.39
CA ALA A 54 3.31 -0.20 -3.39
C ALA A 54 4.68 0.46 -3.23
N THR A 55 5.58 -0.22 -2.51
CA THR A 55 6.88 0.35 -2.11
C THR A 55 7.96 0.21 -3.20
N PRO A 56 9.06 0.99 -3.13
CA PRO A 56 10.27 0.73 -3.91
C PRO A 56 10.85 -0.70 -3.80
N ASP A 57 10.52 -1.42 -2.72
CA ASP A 57 11.01 -2.78 -2.47
C ASP A 57 10.06 -3.86 -3.02
N LEU A 58 8.94 -3.48 -3.66
CA LEU A 58 7.80 -4.35 -3.98
C LEU A 58 8.20 -5.65 -4.67
N LYS A 59 9.05 -5.59 -5.69
CA LYS A 59 9.51 -6.80 -6.38
C LYS A 59 10.13 -7.81 -5.41
N PHE A 60 11.08 -7.36 -4.58
CA PHE A 60 11.77 -8.23 -3.64
C PHE A 60 10.85 -8.68 -2.51
N GLN A 61 9.90 -7.85 -2.12
CA GLN A 61 8.87 -8.19 -1.14
C GLN A 61 8.01 -9.35 -1.65
N LEU A 62 7.45 -9.25 -2.84
CA LEU A 62 6.60 -10.30 -3.43
C LEU A 62 7.38 -11.60 -3.66
N GLU A 63 8.61 -11.52 -4.18
CA GLU A 63 9.49 -12.68 -4.34
C GLU A 63 9.84 -13.33 -2.99
N GLY A 64 10.15 -12.52 -1.98
CA GLY A 64 10.60 -12.98 -0.66
C GLY A 64 9.57 -13.75 0.15
N VAL A 65 8.28 -13.44 -0.03
CA VAL A 65 7.17 -14.15 0.63
C VAL A 65 6.44 -15.14 -0.30
N GLY A 66 6.94 -15.36 -1.51
CA GLY A 66 6.36 -16.32 -2.45
C GLY A 66 5.01 -15.91 -3.03
N LEU A 67 4.74 -14.59 -3.12
CA LEU A 67 3.55 -14.03 -3.77
C LEU A 67 3.75 -13.83 -5.28
N THR A 68 4.66 -14.58 -5.87
CA THR A 68 4.87 -14.64 -7.32
C THR A 68 3.97 -15.71 -7.96
N PRO A 69 3.58 -15.55 -9.23
CA PRO A 69 2.79 -16.56 -9.93
C PRO A 69 3.57 -17.87 -10.06
N LYS A 70 2.87 -18.99 -9.92
CA LYS A 70 3.44 -20.31 -10.24
C LYS A 70 3.23 -20.63 -11.72
N PRO A 71 4.10 -21.44 -12.35
CA PRO A 71 3.96 -21.81 -13.77
C PRO A 71 2.58 -22.38 -14.12
N GLU A 72 1.99 -23.17 -13.22
CA GLU A 72 0.67 -23.77 -13.39
C GLU A 72 -0.51 -22.77 -13.31
N GLU A 73 -0.29 -21.58 -12.74
CA GLU A 73 -1.29 -20.51 -12.63
C GLU A 73 -1.23 -19.54 -13.81
N ALA A 74 -0.11 -19.54 -14.55
CA ALA A 74 0.22 -18.49 -15.49
C ALA A 74 -0.24 -18.80 -16.91
N GLU A 75 -1.26 -18.08 -17.38
CA GLU A 75 -1.63 -18.09 -18.79
C GLU A 75 -0.54 -17.40 -19.63
N HIS A 76 -0.09 -18.05 -20.71
CA HIS A 76 1.00 -17.55 -21.57
C HIS A 76 2.30 -17.20 -20.82
N GLY A 77 2.52 -17.81 -19.64
CA GLY A 77 3.72 -17.58 -18.82
C GLY A 77 3.73 -16.26 -18.05
N ARG A 78 2.59 -15.55 -17.93
CA ARG A 78 2.46 -14.35 -17.09
C ARG A 78 1.15 -14.37 -16.31
N GLN A 79 1.20 -13.96 -15.05
CA GLN A 79 0.03 -13.77 -14.19
C GLN A 79 0.40 -12.85 -13.03
N SER A 80 -0.55 -12.03 -12.56
CA SER A 80 -0.43 -11.32 -11.29
C SER A 80 -1.19 -12.09 -10.20
N ARG A 81 -0.61 -12.14 -9.00
CA ARG A 81 -1.33 -12.52 -7.77
C ARG A 81 -1.82 -11.31 -6.98
N ILE A 82 -1.45 -10.11 -7.42
CA ILE A 82 -2.03 -8.86 -6.95
C ILE A 82 -3.24 -8.58 -7.84
N ASP A 83 -4.39 -8.53 -7.20
CA ASP A 83 -5.68 -8.22 -7.82
C ASP A 83 -5.94 -6.72 -7.79
N THR A 84 -5.76 -6.10 -6.62
CA THR A 84 -6.05 -4.69 -6.36
C THR A 84 -4.95 -4.08 -5.51
N VAL A 85 -4.66 -2.80 -5.70
CA VAL A 85 -3.75 -2.00 -4.86
C VAL A 85 -4.54 -0.90 -4.15
N LEU A 86 -4.30 -0.75 -2.86
CA LEU A 86 -4.77 0.36 -2.03
C LEU A 86 -3.57 1.22 -1.67
N ILE A 87 -3.66 2.54 -1.78
CA ILE A 87 -2.59 3.46 -1.42
C ILE A 87 -3.09 4.36 -0.29
N THR A 88 -2.38 4.33 0.84
CA THR A 88 -2.74 5.09 2.04
C THR A 88 -2.51 6.59 1.87
N HIS A 89 -1.36 6.99 1.34
CA HIS A 89 -0.96 8.39 1.20
C HIS A 89 0.18 8.59 0.18
N GLY A 90 0.51 9.86 -0.11
CA GLY A 90 1.41 10.26 -1.19
C GLY A 90 2.92 10.17 -0.95
N HIS A 91 3.39 9.52 0.12
CA HIS A 91 4.84 9.37 0.32
C HIS A 91 5.47 8.39 -0.69
N GLY A 92 6.71 8.69 -1.09
CA GLY A 92 7.40 7.93 -2.14
C GLY A 92 7.65 6.46 -1.76
N ASP A 93 7.88 6.18 -0.49
CA ASP A 93 8.03 4.83 0.05
C ASP A 93 6.75 4.00 0.01
N HIS A 94 5.58 4.62 -0.19
CA HIS A 94 4.28 3.95 -0.33
C HIS A 94 3.77 3.89 -1.79
N THR A 95 4.35 4.68 -2.70
CA THR A 95 3.79 4.89 -4.06
C THR A 95 4.74 4.54 -5.20
N VAL A 96 6.06 4.65 -5.02
CA VAL A 96 7.02 4.47 -6.13
C VAL A 96 6.97 3.06 -6.73
N GLY A 97 6.59 2.05 -5.95
CA GLY A 97 6.41 0.68 -6.41
C GLY A 97 5.30 0.49 -7.43
N ILE A 98 4.38 1.45 -7.59
CA ILE A 98 3.37 1.43 -8.67
C ILE A 98 4.06 1.26 -10.04
N ALA A 99 5.29 1.77 -10.19
CA ALA A 99 6.09 1.63 -11.40
C ALA A 99 6.32 0.16 -11.83
N GLU A 100 6.31 -0.80 -10.89
CA GLU A 100 6.50 -2.23 -11.17
C GLU A 100 5.33 -2.82 -11.98
N PHE A 101 4.15 -2.21 -11.95
CA PHE A 101 2.98 -2.66 -12.72
C PHE A 101 3.02 -2.24 -14.19
N SER A 102 4.03 -1.46 -14.63
CA SER A 102 4.15 -0.95 -16.01
C SER A 102 4.53 -1.98 -17.08
N THR A 103 4.67 -3.27 -16.73
CA THR A 103 5.06 -4.33 -17.66
C THR A 103 4.36 -5.66 -17.37
N GLY A 104 4.14 -6.47 -18.41
CA GLY A 104 3.61 -7.83 -18.27
C GLY A 104 2.09 -7.94 -18.35
N LYS A 105 1.50 -8.94 -17.66
CA LYS A 105 0.04 -9.21 -17.59
C LYS A 105 -0.64 -8.51 -16.41
N SER A 106 0.09 -7.61 -15.74
CA SER A 106 -0.46 -6.64 -14.79
C SER A 106 -1.17 -5.53 -15.56
N PHE A 107 -2.16 -5.91 -16.38
CA PHE A 107 -2.90 -5.00 -17.22
C PHE A 107 -4.16 -4.59 -16.47
N GLU A 108 -4.48 -3.30 -16.49
CA GLU A 108 -5.64 -2.73 -15.82
C GLU A 108 -5.75 -3.06 -14.32
N ILE A 109 -4.62 -3.15 -13.59
CA ILE A 109 -4.70 -3.36 -12.12
C ILE A 109 -5.37 -2.14 -11.47
N PRO A 110 -6.49 -2.32 -10.74
CA PRO A 110 -7.13 -1.24 -10.00
C PRO A 110 -6.23 -0.70 -8.89
N VAL A 111 -6.07 0.62 -8.83
CA VAL A 111 -5.37 1.33 -7.76
C VAL A 111 -6.36 2.28 -7.10
N HIS A 112 -6.66 2.04 -5.84
CA HIS A 112 -7.59 2.87 -5.07
C HIS A 112 -6.85 3.71 -4.03
N GLY A 113 -7.36 4.90 -3.75
CA GLY A 113 -6.89 5.75 -2.67
C GLY A 113 -7.73 7.02 -2.53
N PRO A 114 -7.32 7.93 -1.63
CA PRO A 114 -7.97 9.23 -1.48
C PRO A 114 -8.07 9.97 -2.82
N PRO A 115 -9.19 10.66 -3.13
CA PRO A 115 -9.39 11.28 -4.43
C PRO A 115 -8.32 12.33 -4.81
N ASP A 116 -7.85 13.09 -3.84
CA ASP A 116 -6.78 14.08 -4.02
C ASP A 116 -5.43 13.41 -4.31
N LEU A 117 -5.15 12.27 -3.67
CA LEU A 117 -3.99 11.43 -3.95
C LEU A 117 -4.06 10.82 -5.35
N MET A 118 -5.21 10.26 -5.74
CA MET A 118 -5.40 9.69 -7.08
C MET A 118 -5.17 10.75 -8.15
N ARG A 119 -5.73 11.94 -7.95
CA ARG A 119 -5.47 13.09 -8.83
C ARG A 119 -3.99 13.49 -8.85
N PHE A 120 -3.31 13.49 -7.72
CA PHE A 120 -1.89 13.83 -7.66
C PHE A 120 -1.03 12.82 -8.44
N LEU A 121 -1.20 11.52 -8.17
CA LEU A 121 -0.38 10.45 -8.75
C LEU A 121 -0.65 10.25 -10.24
N PHE A 122 -1.91 10.27 -10.64
CA PHE A 122 -2.34 9.86 -11.99
C PHE A 122 -2.77 11.05 -12.87
N GLY A 123 -3.11 12.19 -12.28
CA GLY A 123 -3.59 13.35 -13.01
C GLY A 123 -5.10 13.34 -13.21
N SER A 124 -5.56 14.06 -14.22
CA SER A 124 -6.94 14.12 -14.67
C SER A 124 -7.05 13.78 -16.16
N ASP A 125 -8.28 13.62 -16.66
CA ASP A 125 -8.56 13.29 -18.07
C ASP A 125 -7.86 14.25 -19.07
N ASP A 126 -7.65 15.50 -18.69
CA ASP A 126 -7.03 16.55 -19.50
C ASP A 126 -5.54 16.76 -19.22
N GLN A 127 -5.03 16.27 -18.08
CA GLN A 127 -3.66 16.46 -17.66
C GLN A 127 -3.16 15.24 -16.85
N SER A 128 -2.46 14.35 -17.53
CA SER A 128 -1.84 13.17 -16.91
C SER A 128 -0.63 13.53 -16.04
N SER A 129 -0.45 12.79 -14.93
CA SER A 129 0.76 12.80 -14.09
C SER A 129 1.69 11.63 -14.46
N PHE A 130 2.85 11.54 -13.81
CA PHE A 130 3.85 10.50 -14.10
C PHE A 130 3.27 9.08 -14.07
N PHE A 131 2.44 8.73 -13.07
CA PHE A 131 1.84 7.39 -13.02
C PHE A 131 0.63 7.22 -13.95
N GLY A 132 -0.02 8.30 -14.38
CA GLY A 132 -1.10 8.24 -15.37
C GLY A 132 -0.61 7.89 -16.77
N ASP A 133 0.62 8.30 -17.10
CA ASP A 133 1.29 7.97 -18.36
C ASP A 133 2.19 6.72 -18.27
N LEU A 134 2.09 5.96 -17.18
CA LEU A 134 2.96 4.82 -16.91
C LEU A 134 2.70 3.68 -17.91
N GLY A 135 3.61 3.49 -18.87
CA GLY A 135 3.53 2.37 -19.80
C GLY A 135 4.57 2.44 -20.92
N ARG A 136 5.25 1.32 -21.20
CA ARG A 136 6.25 1.24 -22.28
C ARG A 136 5.62 0.93 -23.65
N LEU A 137 4.41 0.35 -23.67
CA LEU A 137 3.79 -0.25 -24.87
C LEU A 137 2.26 -0.07 -24.98
N ALA A 138 1.58 0.31 -23.90
CA ALA A 138 0.15 0.61 -23.86
C ALA A 138 -0.12 1.65 -22.77
N ARG A 139 -1.22 2.40 -22.93
CA ARG A 139 -1.85 3.13 -21.82
C ARG A 139 -2.62 2.10 -20.97
N ASP A 140 -2.88 2.39 -19.70
CA ASP A 140 -3.81 1.62 -18.84
C ASP A 140 -3.26 0.33 -18.18
N TYR A 141 -1.96 0.27 -17.86
CA TYR A 141 -1.43 -0.82 -17.01
C TYR A 141 -2.04 -0.83 -15.60
N VAL A 142 -2.35 0.36 -15.09
CA VAL A 142 -3.03 0.58 -13.82
C VAL A 142 -4.24 1.47 -14.06
N VAL A 143 -5.32 1.24 -13.33
CA VAL A 143 -6.56 2.02 -13.43
C VAL A 143 -6.79 2.73 -12.09
N PRO A 144 -6.63 4.06 -12.03
CA PRO A 144 -6.87 4.80 -10.80
C PRO A 144 -8.36 4.88 -10.49
N HIS A 145 -8.70 4.69 -9.22
CA HIS A 145 -10.05 4.77 -8.69
C HIS A 145 -10.08 5.58 -7.40
N ASP A 146 -10.88 6.64 -7.40
CA ASP A 146 -11.19 7.37 -6.18
C ASP A 146 -11.90 6.43 -5.20
N LEU A 147 -11.45 6.43 -3.95
CA LEU A 147 -12.17 5.83 -2.83
C LEU A 147 -12.44 6.95 -1.82
N ARG A 148 -13.71 7.35 -1.70
CA ARG A 148 -14.09 8.41 -0.75
C ARG A 148 -14.11 7.86 0.67
N GLU A 149 -13.87 8.73 1.64
CA GLU A 149 -13.96 8.35 3.05
C GLU A 149 -15.33 7.71 3.37
N GLY A 150 -15.30 6.57 4.06
CA GLY A 150 -16.48 5.80 4.45
C GLY A 150 -17.16 5.05 3.31
N GLU A 151 -16.69 5.19 2.07
CA GLU A 151 -17.13 4.38 0.95
C GLU A 151 -16.67 2.93 1.12
N ARG A 152 -17.54 2.01 0.71
CA ARG A 152 -17.30 0.56 0.81
C ARG A 152 -16.91 0.03 -0.55
N LEU A 153 -15.80 -0.70 -0.58
CA LEU A 153 -15.30 -1.42 -1.74
C LEU A 153 -15.35 -2.92 -1.44
N ASP A 154 -16.04 -3.70 -2.28
CA ASP A 154 -16.08 -5.16 -2.16
C ASP A 154 -15.05 -5.78 -3.12
N LEU A 155 -14.09 -6.51 -2.56
CA LEU A 155 -12.98 -7.17 -3.26
C LEU A 155 -12.97 -8.68 -2.99
N LEU A 156 -12.25 -9.43 -3.82
CA LEU A 156 -11.96 -10.87 -3.66
C LEU A 156 -13.18 -11.75 -3.27
N ASP A 157 -14.39 -11.42 -3.75
CA ASP A 157 -15.65 -12.11 -3.43
C ASP A 157 -15.92 -12.31 -1.93
N GLY A 158 -15.72 -11.25 -1.12
CA GLY A 158 -16.12 -11.26 0.29
C GLY A 158 -15.26 -10.41 1.23
N LEU A 159 -14.21 -9.76 0.71
CA LEU A 159 -13.40 -8.82 1.45
C LEU A 159 -13.97 -7.41 1.27
N ARG A 160 -14.56 -6.88 2.33
CA ARG A 160 -15.00 -5.48 2.36
C ARG A 160 -13.86 -4.60 2.82
N VAL A 161 -13.64 -3.50 2.10
CA VAL A 161 -12.65 -2.46 2.44
C VAL A 161 -13.36 -1.14 2.65
N THR A 162 -12.92 -0.37 3.65
CA THR A 162 -13.33 1.02 3.87
C THR A 162 -12.10 1.86 4.20
N GLY A 163 -11.91 2.95 3.45
CA GLY A 163 -10.92 3.98 3.75
C GLY A 163 -11.49 5.02 4.70
N PHE A 164 -10.67 5.52 5.61
CA PHE A 164 -11.02 6.62 6.50
C PHE A 164 -9.82 7.53 6.73
N GLU A 165 -10.06 8.82 6.89
CA GLU A 165 -8.98 9.78 7.06
C GLU A 165 -8.34 9.64 8.45
N ILE A 166 -7.02 9.76 8.51
CA ILE A 166 -6.25 9.80 9.76
C ILE A 166 -5.33 11.01 9.76
N ASP A 167 -5.07 11.54 10.96
CA ASP A 167 -4.14 12.63 11.19
C ASP A 167 -2.72 12.20 10.83
N HIS A 168 -2.12 12.80 9.79
CA HIS A 168 -0.72 12.58 9.42
C HIS A 168 -0.21 13.68 8.48
N THR A 169 -0.90 13.90 7.36
CA THR A 169 -0.57 14.91 6.36
C THR A 169 -1.74 15.85 6.15
N ASP A 170 -1.48 17.16 6.23
CA ASP A 170 -2.48 18.20 5.96
C ASP A 170 -2.33 18.75 4.54
N GLY A 171 -3.43 18.96 3.83
CA GLY A 171 -3.41 19.71 2.57
C GLY A 171 -2.78 21.10 2.75
N MET A 172 -1.89 21.50 1.84
CA MET A 172 -1.22 22.81 1.92
C MET A 172 -2.19 23.96 1.63
N GLU A 173 -2.01 25.08 2.36
CA GLU A 173 -2.80 26.31 2.17
C GLU A 173 -2.68 26.91 0.74
N ASP A 174 -1.65 26.54 0.00
CA ASP A 174 -1.39 27.03 -1.36
C ASP A 174 -2.20 26.31 -2.46
N GLY A 175 -3.03 25.33 -2.07
CA GLY A 175 -3.84 24.54 -2.98
C GLY A 175 -3.04 23.46 -3.73
N SER A 176 -1.78 23.23 -3.37
CA SER A 176 -1.06 22.06 -3.86
C SER A 176 -1.68 20.79 -3.29
N CYS A 177 -1.81 19.75 -4.12
CA CYS A 177 -2.32 18.44 -3.71
C CYS A 177 -1.28 17.62 -2.93
N PHE A 178 -0.29 18.28 -2.34
CA PHE A 178 0.76 17.65 -1.58
C PHE A 178 0.99 18.42 -0.27
N PRO A 179 0.95 17.75 0.89
CA PRO A 179 0.72 16.31 1.01
C PRO A 179 -0.78 15.98 0.89
N SER A 180 -1.09 14.86 0.22
CA SER A 180 -2.48 14.38 0.05
C SER A 180 -3.08 14.00 1.41
N SER A 181 -4.39 13.78 1.47
CA SER A 181 -5.03 13.07 2.58
C SER A 181 -4.31 11.74 2.86
N THR A 182 -4.24 11.36 4.13
CA THR A 182 -3.75 10.06 4.58
C THR A 182 -4.91 9.21 5.05
N TYR A 183 -5.03 8.00 4.52
CA TYR A 183 -6.04 7.04 4.92
C TYR A 183 -5.48 5.92 5.79
N GLY A 184 -6.26 5.57 6.81
CA GLY A 184 -6.30 4.22 7.35
C GLY A 184 -7.24 3.34 6.54
N TYR A 185 -6.98 2.03 6.53
CA TYR A 185 -7.87 1.06 5.91
C TYR A 185 -8.43 0.08 6.94
N GLU A 186 -9.74 -0.11 6.89
CA GLU A 186 -10.46 -1.18 7.56
C GLU A 186 -10.83 -2.26 6.54
N LEU A 187 -10.55 -3.52 6.90
CA LEU A 187 -10.84 -4.69 6.09
C LEU A 187 -11.68 -5.68 6.91
N GLU A 188 -12.79 -6.13 6.34
CA GLU A 188 -13.72 -7.06 6.98
C GLU A 188 -13.99 -8.28 6.09
N ALA A 189 -13.90 -9.49 6.65
CA ALA A 189 -14.30 -10.72 5.98
C ALA A 189 -14.63 -11.83 6.99
N ASP A 190 -15.69 -12.60 6.76
CA ASP A 190 -16.11 -13.73 7.61
C ASP A 190 -16.22 -13.39 9.11
N GLY A 191 -16.68 -12.17 9.42
CA GLY A 191 -16.79 -11.67 10.79
C GLY A 191 -15.45 -11.34 11.46
N ARG A 192 -14.34 -11.32 10.71
CA ARG A 192 -13.04 -10.82 11.14
C ARG A 192 -12.81 -9.40 10.66
N ARG A 193 -12.15 -8.59 11.48
CA ARG A 193 -11.84 -7.19 11.21
C ARG A 193 -10.36 -6.88 11.41
N PHE A 194 -9.74 -6.31 10.38
CA PHE A 194 -8.35 -5.85 10.36
C PHE A 194 -8.31 -4.34 10.09
N VAL A 195 -7.57 -3.58 10.89
CA VAL A 195 -7.34 -2.15 10.67
C VAL A 195 -5.84 -1.88 10.51
N TYR A 196 -5.50 -1.08 9.50
CA TYR A 196 -4.14 -0.71 9.13
C TYR A 196 -4.00 0.81 9.02
N THR A 197 -3.15 1.40 9.87
CA THR A 197 -2.83 2.84 9.90
C THR A 197 -1.31 3.02 10.00
N PRO A 198 -0.57 2.87 8.88
CA PRO A 198 0.89 2.77 8.93
C PRO A 198 1.61 4.06 9.31
N ASP A 199 0.98 5.20 9.04
CA ASP A 199 1.49 6.54 9.31
C ASP A 199 0.43 7.34 10.07
N LEU A 200 0.74 7.70 11.31
CA LEU A 200 -0.20 8.31 12.25
C LEU A 200 0.50 9.40 13.06
N GLY A 201 0.07 10.65 12.88
CA GLY A 201 0.53 11.80 13.65
C GLY A 201 0.00 11.78 15.09
N LEU A 202 -1.29 11.50 15.27
CA LEU A 202 -1.94 11.49 16.57
C LEU A 202 -2.87 10.29 16.77
N LEU A 203 -2.75 9.63 17.92
CA LEU A 203 -3.69 8.61 18.36
C LEU A 203 -4.90 9.29 19.05
N THR A 204 -5.93 9.61 18.27
CA THR A 204 -7.14 10.31 18.74
C THR A 204 -8.12 9.36 19.44
N GLU A 205 -9.02 9.91 20.26
CA GLU A 205 -10.13 9.14 20.86
C GLU A 205 -11.04 8.55 19.77
N GLU A 206 -11.31 9.29 18.69
CA GLU A 206 -12.09 8.81 17.55
C GLU A 206 -11.44 7.60 16.87
N LEU A 207 -10.12 7.61 16.68
CA LEU A 207 -9.41 6.46 16.13
C LEU A 207 -9.49 5.26 17.08
N LEU A 208 -9.33 5.49 18.39
CA LEU A 208 -9.44 4.43 19.40
C LEU A 208 -10.83 3.79 19.42
N GLU A 209 -11.89 4.59 19.40
CA GLU A 209 -13.28 4.13 19.29
C GLU A 209 -13.50 3.37 17.99
N ARG A 210 -12.95 3.87 16.87
CA ARG A 210 -13.03 3.20 15.58
C ARG A 210 -12.38 1.83 15.65
N VAL A 211 -11.14 1.70 16.12
CA VAL A 211 -10.42 0.41 16.11
C VAL A 211 -10.87 -0.56 17.19
N GLU A 212 -11.73 -0.13 18.12
CA GLU A 212 -12.28 -0.99 19.16
C GLU A 212 -12.97 -2.22 18.55
N GLY A 213 -12.70 -3.40 19.12
CA GLY A 213 -13.25 -4.66 18.65
C GLY A 213 -12.66 -5.21 17.35
N SER A 214 -11.64 -4.57 16.76
CA SER A 214 -10.87 -5.20 15.67
C SER A 214 -10.15 -6.45 16.16
N ASP A 215 -10.05 -7.48 15.30
CA ASP A 215 -9.27 -8.69 15.59
C ASP A 215 -7.77 -8.44 15.44
N LEU A 216 -7.40 -7.51 14.56
CA LEU A 216 -6.03 -7.08 14.32
C LEU A 216 -5.99 -5.58 14.05
N PHE A 217 -5.12 -4.88 14.77
CA PHE A 217 -4.80 -3.47 14.51
C PHE A 217 -3.28 -3.33 14.34
N ILE A 218 -2.86 -2.80 13.19
CA ILE A 218 -1.48 -2.43 12.90
C ILE A 218 -1.42 -0.91 12.80
N LEU A 219 -0.54 -0.30 13.59
CA LEU A 219 -0.38 1.14 13.72
C LEU A 219 1.06 1.59 13.48
N ASP A 220 1.22 2.89 13.24
CA ASP A 220 2.50 3.59 13.21
C ASP A 220 3.30 3.33 14.49
N ALA A 221 4.58 3.02 14.30
CA ALA A 221 5.57 2.87 15.36
C ALA A 221 6.96 3.39 14.92
N THR A 222 6.98 4.44 14.11
CA THR A 222 8.18 4.96 13.42
C THR A 222 9.22 5.49 14.40
N PHE A 223 8.79 6.17 15.47
CA PHE A 223 9.68 6.81 16.44
C PHE A 223 9.45 6.31 17.86
N TRP A 224 10.55 6.21 18.60
CA TRP A 224 10.57 6.03 20.06
C TRP A 224 11.34 7.21 20.66
N TRP A 225 10.66 8.06 21.44
CA TRP A 225 11.23 9.23 22.11
C TRP A 225 11.37 9.02 23.62
#